data_AF-A0A2C9M559-F1
#
_entry.id   AF-A0A2C9M559-F1
#
_cell.length_a   1.000
_cell.length_b   1.000
_cell.length_c   1.000
_cell.angle_alpha   90.00
_cell.angle_beta   90.00
_cell.angle_gamma   90.00
#
_symmetry.space_group_name_H-M   'P 1'
#
loop_
_entity.id
_entity.type
_entity.pdbx_description
1 polymer ?
#
loop_
_entity_poly.entity_id
_entity_poly.type
_entity_poly.pdbx_seq_one_letter_code
_entity_poly.pdbx_strand_id
1 'polypeptide(L)'
;TESHKLDFVEVLLEYNVPVNLKSNEGLTPLHQAVRDVNTVRFFLENQANVNADDFYGDTPLSLASASHGDLWEVVQLLIASGSDINNRNTSGMSPVWLAAQNYNLKCLQLLIDAKADLGPNYQQKKSSLSIHGASVEFVKRDIIHRLIAAGSDGTLIQ
;
A
#
# COMPACT_ATOMS: atom_id res chain seq x y z
N THR A 1 28.34 -19.21 20.83
CA THR A 1 28.59 -18.41 19.62
C THR A 1 27.36 -17.57 19.39
N GLU A 2 27.41 -16.32 19.83
CA GLU A 2 26.29 -15.40 19.63
C GLU A 2 26.11 -15.18 18.14
N SER A 3 24.99 -15.67 17.63
CA SER A 3 24.47 -15.35 16.31
C SER A 3 24.34 -13.83 16.24
N HIS A 4 25.30 -13.15 15.62
CA HIS A 4 25.15 -11.76 15.20
C HIS A 4 23.98 -11.72 14.21
N LYS A 5 22.79 -11.45 14.73
CA LYS A 5 21.60 -11.25 13.92
C LYS A 5 21.68 -9.82 13.41
N LEU A 6 22.40 -9.63 12.30
CA LEU A 6 22.54 -8.34 11.64
C LEU A 6 21.16 -7.82 11.24
N ASP A 7 20.96 -6.50 11.39
CA ASP A 7 19.78 -5.83 10.86
C ASP A 7 19.77 -5.99 9.33
N PHE A 8 18.59 -6.06 8.73
CA PHE A 8 18.41 -6.06 7.28
C PHE A 8 19.17 -4.91 6.61
N VAL A 9 19.19 -3.73 7.23
CA VAL A 9 19.92 -2.56 6.72
C VAL A 9 21.44 -2.73 6.84
N GLU A 10 21.92 -3.31 7.94
CA GLU A 10 23.35 -3.58 8.17
C GLU A 10 23.91 -4.54 7.12
N VAL A 11 23.18 -5.61 6.81
CA VAL A 11 23.58 -6.58 5.76
C VAL A 11 23.69 -5.90 4.40
N LEU A 12 22.76 -5.02 4.04
CA LEU A 12 22.80 -4.37 2.73
C LEU A 12 23.98 -3.40 2.60
N LEU A 13 24.31 -2.70 3.69
CA LEU A 13 25.47 -1.80 3.76
C LEU A 13 26.80 -2.56 3.70
N GLU A 14 26.92 -3.67 4.43
CA GLU A 14 28.15 -4.46 4.49
C GLU A 14 28.51 -5.09 3.13
N TYR A 15 27.51 -5.59 2.41
CA TYR A 15 27.71 -6.31 1.14
C TYR A 15 27.56 -5.43 -0.11
N ASN A 16 27.40 -4.11 0.07
CA ASN A 16 27.22 -3.13 -1.01
C ASN A 16 26.14 -3.56 -2.03
N VAL A 17 25.03 -4.09 -1.51
CA VAL A 17 23.96 -4.65 -2.33
C VAL A 17 23.22 -3.51 -3.04
N PRO A 18 22.92 -3.63 -4.35
CA PRO A 18 22.14 -2.62 -5.03
C PRO A 18 20.79 -2.38 -4.33
N VAL A 19 20.48 -1.11 -4.03
CA VAL A 19 19.29 -0.69 -3.29
C VAL A 19 17.96 -1.17 -3.92
N ASN A 20 17.98 -1.48 -5.22
CA ASN A 20 16.84 -1.93 -6.01
C ASN A 20 16.91 -3.42 -6.40
N LEU A 21 17.81 -4.20 -5.79
CA LEU A 21 17.91 -5.63 -6.06
C LEU A 21 16.58 -6.32 -5.72
N LYS A 22 16.04 -7.09 -6.67
CA LYS A 22 14.81 -7.86 -6.46
C LYS A 22 15.13 -9.25 -5.92
N SER A 23 14.34 -9.73 -4.97
CA SER A 23 14.35 -11.12 -4.51
C SER A 23 13.75 -12.05 -5.57
N ASN A 24 13.71 -13.35 -5.28
CA ASN A 24 13.04 -14.36 -6.12
C ASN A 24 11.51 -14.15 -6.25
N GLU A 25 10.93 -13.25 -5.47
CA GLU A 25 9.51 -12.86 -5.55
C GLU A 25 9.32 -11.48 -6.20
N GLY A 26 10.40 -10.87 -6.68
CA GLY A 26 10.38 -9.52 -7.25
C GLY A 26 10.46 -8.40 -6.21
N LEU A 27 10.54 -8.72 -4.92
CA LEU A 27 10.53 -7.73 -3.83
C LEU A 27 11.88 -7.01 -3.74
N THR A 28 11.85 -5.68 -3.72
CA THR A 28 13.03 -4.85 -3.41
C THR A 28 13.20 -4.66 -1.89
N PRO A 29 14.37 -4.20 -1.40
CA PRO A 29 14.53 -3.81 -0.01
C PRO A 29 13.45 -2.84 0.51
N LEU A 30 12.99 -1.92 -0.33
CA LEU A 30 11.92 -0.98 0.04
C LEU A 30 10.57 -1.69 0.30
N HIS A 31 10.26 -2.81 -0.37
CA HIS A 31 9.06 -3.60 -0.07
C HIS A 31 9.13 -4.22 1.34
N GLN A 32 10.31 -4.72 1.72
CA GLN A 32 10.53 -5.33 3.04
C GLN A 32 10.56 -4.27 4.16
N ALA A 33 10.98 -3.05 3.83
CA ALA A 33 11.12 -1.95 4.75
C ALA A 33 9.79 -1.39 5.28
N VAL A 34 8.66 -1.60 4.59
CA VAL A 34 7.38 -0.90 4.85
C VAL A 34 6.83 -1.04 6.28
N ARG A 35 7.41 -1.91 7.11
CA ARG A 35 7.06 -2.09 8.53
C ARG A 35 7.76 -1.12 9.48
N ASP A 36 8.78 -0.38 9.01
CA ASP A 36 9.51 0.60 9.79
C ASP A 36 9.78 1.88 8.99
N VAL A 37 9.28 3.01 9.49
CA VAL A 37 9.39 4.32 8.84
C VAL A 37 10.83 4.79 8.67
N ASN A 38 11.73 4.44 9.61
CA ASN A 38 13.13 4.85 9.52
C ASN A 38 13.86 4.08 8.43
N THR A 39 13.62 2.77 8.35
CA THR A 39 14.16 1.93 7.28
C THR A 39 13.62 2.34 5.90
N VAL A 40 12.33 2.68 5.79
CA VAL A 40 11.75 3.23 4.55
C VAL A 40 12.45 4.53 4.15
N ARG A 41 12.60 5.46 5.09
CA ARG A 41 13.29 6.74 4.86
C ARG A 41 14.71 6.52 4.36
N PHE A 42 15.46 5.64 5.02
CA PHE A 42 16.83 5.31 4.64
C PHE A 42 16.91 4.84 3.18
N PHE A 43 16.04 3.92 2.75
CA PHE A 43 16.05 3.44 1.37
C PHE A 43 15.68 4.51 0.35
N LEU A 44 14.70 5.37 0.66
CA LEU A 44 14.29 6.47 -0.22
C LEU A 44 15.40 7.51 -0.38
N GLU A 45 16.10 7.85 0.70
CA GLU A 45 17.27 8.74 0.67
C GLU A 45 18.43 8.15 -0.14
N ASN A 46 18.52 6.82 -0.20
CA ASN A 46 19.48 6.07 -1.02
C ASN A 46 18.94 5.69 -2.41
N GLN A 47 17.98 6.46 -2.95
CA GLN A 47 17.48 6.33 -4.33
C GLN A 47 16.80 4.99 -4.64
N ALA A 48 16.18 4.36 -3.64
CA ALA A 48 15.26 3.25 -3.89
C ALA A 48 14.11 3.70 -4.81
N ASN A 49 13.76 2.85 -5.76
CA ASN A 49 12.61 3.06 -6.63
C ASN A 49 11.32 2.87 -5.82
N VAL A 50 10.70 3.99 -5.46
CA VAL A 50 9.44 4.05 -4.71
C VAL A 50 8.27 3.34 -5.42
N ASN A 51 8.37 3.20 -6.75
CA ASN A 51 7.37 2.57 -7.62
C ASN A 51 7.81 1.21 -8.14
N ALA A 52 8.82 0.59 -7.53
CA ALA A 52 9.16 -0.79 -7.86
C ALA A 52 7.95 -1.68 -7.58
N ASP A 53 7.67 -2.60 -8.50
CA ASP A 53 6.64 -3.62 -8.36
C ASP A 53 7.27 -4.99 -8.06
N ASP A 54 6.55 -5.84 -7.35
CA ASP A 54 6.88 -7.26 -7.25
C ASP A 54 6.22 -8.06 -8.39
N PHE A 55 6.31 -9.40 -8.36
CA PHE A 55 5.71 -10.24 -9.39
C PHE A 55 4.17 -10.26 -9.37
N TYR A 56 3.55 -9.77 -8.29
CA TYR A 56 2.11 -9.59 -8.18
C TYR A 56 1.66 -8.19 -8.60
N GLY A 57 2.61 -7.32 -8.97
CA GLY A 57 2.35 -5.92 -9.30
C GLY A 57 2.10 -5.06 -8.06
N ASP A 58 2.42 -5.57 -6.87
CA ASP A 58 2.33 -4.80 -5.64
C ASP A 58 3.57 -3.90 -5.49
N THR A 59 3.34 -2.65 -5.07
CA THR A 59 4.36 -1.65 -4.80
C THR A 59 4.54 -1.49 -3.30
N PRO A 60 5.60 -0.81 -2.80
CA PRO A 60 5.72 -0.48 -1.39
C PRO A 60 4.47 0.22 -0.83
N LEU A 61 3.85 1.11 -1.61
CA LEU A 61 2.62 1.79 -1.20
C LEU A 61 1.43 0.83 -1.11
N SER A 62 1.28 -0.11 -2.06
CA SER A 62 0.18 -1.09 -2.01
C SER A 62 0.33 -2.05 -0.81
N LEU A 63 1.55 -2.51 -0.53
CA LEU A 63 1.84 -3.35 0.65
C LEU A 63 1.59 -2.61 1.96
N ALA A 64 2.05 -1.36 2.09
CA ALA A 64 1.78 -0.54 3.27
C ALA A 64 0.27 -0.30 3.47
N SER A 65 -0.48 -0.09 2.37
CA SER A 65 -1.93 0.13 2.39
C SER A 65 -2.73 -1.13 2.70
N ALA A 66 -2.24 -2.31 2.32
CA ALA A 66 -2.87 -3.60 2.60
C ALA A 66 -2.61 -4.10 4.04
N SER A 67 -1.75 -3.44 4.79
CA SER A 67 -1.39 -3.84 6.15
C SER A 67 -2.52 -3.59 7.15
N HIS A 68 -2.70 -4.53 8.08
CA HIS A 68 -3.56 -4.37 9.26
C HIS A 68 -2.95 -3.51 10.38
N GLY A 69 -1.67 -3.13 10.29
CA GLY A 69 -1.00 -2.31 11.28
C GLY A 69 -1.14 -0.80 11.05
N ASP A 70 -0.78 -0.02 12.06
CA ASP A 70 -0.75 1.45 12.01
C ASP A 70 0.48 1.93 11.22
N LEU A 71 0.44 1.81 9.89
CA LEU A 71 1.54 2.18 8.98
C LEU A 71 1.28 3.51 8.25
N TRP A 72 0.48 4.40 8.85
CA TRP A 72 0.08 5.64 8.20
C TRP A 72 1.26 6.59 7.96
N GLU A 73 2.28 6.62 8.83
CA GLU A 73 3.50 7.40 8.61
C GLU A 73 4.27 6.89 7.40
N VAL A 74 4.32 5.57 7.21
CA VAL A 74 4.96 4.94 6.05
C VAL A 74 4.18 5.29 4.78
N VAL A 75 2.86 5.17 4.79
CA VAL A 75 2.01 5.57 3.65
C VAL A 75 2.19 7.04 3.32
N GLN A 76 2.19 7.92 4.32
CA GLN A 76 2.41 9.35 4.14
C GLN A 76 3.80 9.63 3.53
N LEU A 77 4.85 8.96 4.02
CA LEU A 77 6.20 9.10 3.51
C LEU A 77 6.32 8.64 2.05
N LEU A 78 5.77 7.47 1.72
CA LEU A 78 5.79 6.93 0.36
C LEU A 78 5.06 7.85 -0.63
N ILE A 79 3.88 8.36 -0.25
CA ILE A 79 3.14 9.36 -1.05
C ILE A 79 4.00 10.62 -1.27
N ALA A 80 4.60 11.16 -0.21
CA ALA A 80 5.45 12.35 -0.28
C ALA A 80 6.70 12.13 -1.16
N SER A 81 7.17 10.89 -1.27
CA SER A 81 8.31 10.49 -2.10
C SER A 81 7.93 10.15 -3.55
N GLY A 82 6.68 10.38 -3.97
CA GLY A 82 6.26 10.24 -5.36
C GLY A 82 5.80 8.84 -5.76
N SER A 83 5.26 8.07 -4.80
CA SER A 83 4.53 6.85 -5.14
C SER A 83 3.39 7.11 -6.14
N ASP A 84 3.19 6.21 -7.09
CA ASP A 84 1.99 6.14 -7.90
C ASP A 84 0.83 5.63 -7.04
N ILE A 85 0.04 6.59 -6.56
CA ILE A 85 -1.14 6.37 -5.70
C ILE A 85 -2.18 5.48 -6.38
N ASN A 86 -2.19 5.44 -7.72
CA ASN A 86 -3.20 4.75 -8.52
C ASN A 86 -2.69 3.47 -9.17
N ASN A 87 -1.45 3.03 -8.85
CA ASN A 87 -0.92 1.77 -9.31
C ASN A 87 -1.90 0.63 -9.00
N ARG A 88 -2.04 -0.30 -9.93
CA ARG A 88 -2.93 -1.45 -9.80
C ARG A 88 -2.11 -2.72 -9.92
N ASN A 89 -2.21 -3.56 -8.89
CA ASN A 89 -1.61 -4.88 -8.92
C ASN A 89 -2.31 -5.80 -9.93
N THR A 90 -1.81 -7.03 -10.09
CA THR A 90 -2.34 -8.01 -11.04
C THR A 90 -3.81 -8.40 -10.78
N SER A 91 -4.31 -8.20 -9.56
CA SER A 91 -5.72 -8.34 -9.19
C SER A 91 -6.56 -7.07 -9.44
N GLY A 92 -5.94 -6.04 -10.02
CA GLY A 92 -6.52 -4.74 -10.33
C GLY A 92 -6.90 -3.91 -9.10
N MET A 93 -6.30 -4.21 -7.94
CA MET A 93 -6.48 -3.48 -6.70
C MET A 93 -5.49 -2.33 -6.64
N SER A 94 -5.97 -1.12 -6.38
CA SER A 94 -5.12 0.03 -6.07
C SER A 94 -4.95 0.19 -4.56
N PRO A 95 -3.94 0.96 -4.09
CA PRO A 95 -3.72 1.21 -2.67
C PRO A 95 -4.98 1.59 -1.89
N VAL A 96 -5.83 2.46 -2.44
CA VAL A 96 -7.07 2.91 -1.77
C VAL A 96 -8.08 1.76 -1.56
N TRP A 97 -8.18 0.85 -2.54
CA TRP A 97 -9.04 -0.34 -2.41
C TRP A 97 -8.47 -1.37 -1.44
N LEU A 98 -7.14 -1.49 -1.35
CA LEU A 98 -6.47 -2.35 -0.36
C LEU A 98 -6.67 -1.83 1.06
N ALA A 99 -6.51 -0.52 1.29
CA ALA A 99 -6.77 0.10 2.58
C ALA A 99 -8.23 -0.06 3.02
N ALA A 100 -9.18 0.15 2.10
CA ALA A 100 -10.60 -0.05 2.35
C ALA A 100 -10.94 -1.51 2.68
N GLN A 101 -10.38 -2.48 1.95
CA GLN A 101 -10.62 -3.91 2.20
C GLN A 101 -10.12 -4.34 3.59
N ASN A 102 -9.03 -3.75 4.06
CA ASN A 102 -8.41 -4.07 5.35
C ASN A 102 -8.89 -3.18 6.50
N TYR A 103 -9.89 -2.33 6.27
CA TYR A 103 -10.41 -1.36 7.25
C TYR A 103 -9.33 -0.44 7.85
N ASN A 104 -8.27 -0.16 7.10
CA ASN A 104 -7.21 0.75 7.52
C ASN A 104 -7.65 2.20 7.25
N LEU A 105 -8.51 2.73 8.13
CA LEU A 105 -9.19 4.01 7.93
C LEU A 105 -8.22 5.18 7.78
N LYS A 106 -7.10 5.16 8.49
CA LYS A 106 -6.12 6.26 8.46
C LYS A 106 -5.36 6.28 7.13
N CYS A 107 -4.87 5.13 6.67
CA CYS A 107 -4.27 5.02 5.33
C CYS A 107 -5.29 5.32 4.22
N LEU A 108 -6.53 4.86 4.38
CA LEU A 108 -7.63 5.17 3.45
C LEU A 108 -7.84 6.69 3.33
N GLN A 109 -7.93 7.40 4.46
CA GLN A 109 -8.09 8.85 4.47
C GLN A 109 -6.91 9.56 3.81
N LEU A 110 -5.66 9.17 4.13
CA LEU A 110 -4.46 9.73 3.50
C LEU A 110 -4.47 9.57 1.97
N LEU A 111 -4.88 8.41 1.47
CA LEU A 111 -4.96 8.14 0.03
C LEU A 111 -6.06 8.99 -0.64
N ILE A 112 -7.20 9.17 0.02
CA ILE A 112 -8.29 10.03 -0.48
C ILE A 112 -7.86 11.50 -0.50
N ASP A 113 -7.21 11.95 0.56
CA ASP A 113 -6.67 13.32 0.66
C ASP A 113 -5.66 13.59 -0.44
N ALA A 114 -4.83 12.58 -0.75
CA ALA A 114 -3.90 12.57 -1.87
C ALA A 114 -4.56 12.36 -3.25
N LYS A 115 -5.90 12.39 -3.33
CA LYS A 115 -6.70 12.30 -4.56
C LYS A 115 -6.56 10.97 -5.31
N ALA A 116 -6.45 9.85 -4.58
CA ALA A 116 -6.54 8.52 -5.16
C ALA A 116 -7.83 8.34 -5.97
N ASP A 117 -7.72 7.73 -7.15
CA ASP A 117 -8.85 7.39 -7.99
C ASP A 117 -9.65 6.23 -7.36
N LEU A 118 -10.93 6.51 -7.09
CA LEU A 118 -11.89 5.54 -6.58
C LEU A 118 -12.57 4.72 -7.70
N GLY A 119 -12.06 4.81 -8.93
CA GLY A 119 -12.49 4.02 -10.07
C GLY A 119 -12.52 2.51 -9.77
N PRO A 120 -13.34 1.74 -10.50
CA PRO A 120 -13.65 0.35 -10.16
C PRO A 120 -12.39 -0.52 -10.08
N ASN A 121 -12.29 -1.39 -9.09
CA ASN A 121 -11.29 -2.46 -9.09
C ASN A 121 -11.62 -3.52 -10.16
N TYR A 122 -10.65 -4.36 -10.54
CA TYR A 122 -10.87 -5.34 -11.63
C TYR A 122 -12.04 -6.30 -11.36
N GLN A 123 -12.25 -6.69 -10.10
CA GLN A 123 -13.41 -7.49 -9.71
C GLN A 123 -14.74 -6.75 -9.93
N GLN A 124 -14.80 -5.44 -9.62
CA GLN A 124 -15.94 -4.58 -9.95
C GLN A 124 -16.14 -4.41 -11.46
N LYS A 125 -15.06 -4.29 -12.23
CA LYS A 125 -15.12 -4.19 -13.70
C LYS A 125 -15.72 -5.46 -14.31
N LYS A 126 -15.35 -6.64 -13.79
CA LYS A 126 -15.93 -7.92 -14.23
C LYS A 126 -17.39 -8.08 -13.82
N SER A 127 -17.78 -7.61 -12.63
CA SER A 127 -19.18 -7.67 -12.18
C SER A 127 -20.10 -6.66 -12.88
N SER A 128 -19.62 -5.47 -13.21
CA SER A 128 -20.38 -4.43 -13.94
C SER A 128 -20.63 -4.80 -15.40
N LEU A 129 -19.73 -5.56 -16.03
CA LEU A 129 -19.92 -6.13 -17.36
C LEU A 129 -20.93 -7.30 -17.40
N SER A 130 -21.28 -7.87 -16.23
CA SER A 130 -22.36 -8.84 -16.13
C SER A 130 -23.70 -8.10 -16.02
N ILE A 131 -24.65 -8.41 -16.90
CA ILE A 131 -25.98 -7.79 -17.03
C ILE A 131 -26.89 -7.83 -15.77
N HIS A 132 -26.38 -8.29 -14.63
CA HIS A 132 -27.03 -8.23 -13.31
C HIS A 132 -26.38 -7.19 -12.36
N GLY A 133 -25.36 -6.45 -12.81
CA GLY A 133 -24.40 -5.72 -11.95
C GLY A 133 -24.77 -4.30 -11.50
N ALA A 134 -25.83 -3.67 -12.04
CA ALA A 134 -26.18 -2.27 -11.74
C ALA A 134 -26.52 -2.03 -10.24
N SER A 135 -27.06 -3.04 -9.53
CA SER A 135 -27.31 -2.94 -8.08
C SER A 135 -26.05 -3.06 -7.22
N VAL A 136 -24.94 -3.60 -7.75
CA VAL A 136 -23.70 -3.83 -6.98
C VAL A 136 -22.72 -2.64 -7.13
N GLU A 137 -22.82 -1.87 -8.21
CA GLU A 137 -22.06 -0.62 -8.41
C GLU A 137 -22.28 0.39 -7.29
N PHE A 138 -23.54 0.52 -6.82
CA PHE A 138 -23.87 1.41 -5.71
C PHE A 138 -23.24 0.93 -4.40
N VAL A 139 -23.33 -0.38 -4.12
CA VAL A 139 -22.99 -0.97 -2.81
C VAL A 139 -21.51 -0.83 -2.43
N LYS A 140 -20.56 -0.79 -3.38
CA LYS A 140 -19.12 -0.74 -3.07
C LYS A 140 -18.50 0.66 -3.04
N ARG A 141 -18.96 1.61 -3.87
CA ARG A 141 -18.68 3.05 -3.62
C ARG A 141 -19.26 3.46 -2.28
N ASP A 142 -20.42 2.91 -1.95
CA ASP A 142 -21.07 3.08 -0.66
C ASP A 142 -20.28 2.45 0.50
N ILE A 143 -19.39 1.47 0.29
CA ILE A 143 -18.49 0.99 1.38
C ILE A 143 -17.46 2.06 1.72
N ILE A 144 -16.73 2.61 0.75
CA ILE A 144 -15.74 3.66 1.04
C ILE A 144 -16.42 4.91 1.61
N HIS A 145 -17.55 5.35 1.03
CA HIS A 145 -18.32 6.47 1.59
C HIS A 145 -18.86 6.18 3.00
N ARG A 146 -19.35 4.96 3.29
CA ARG A 146 -19.77 4.58 4.64
C ARG A 146 -18.60 4.45 5.61
N LEU A 147 -17.44 3.98 5.18
CA LEU A 147 -16.24 3.91 6.03
C LEU A 147 -15.72 5.31 6.37
N ILE A 148 -15.76 6.25 5.43
CA ILE A 148 -15.47 7.66 5.68
C ILE A 148 -16.52 8.27 6.63
N ALA A 149 -17.81 8.04 6.38
CA ALA A 149 -18.89 8.57 7.23
C ALA A 149 -18.83 8.02 8.66
N ALA A 150 -18.65 6.70 8.82
CA ALA A 150 -18.53 6.06 10.13
C ALA A 150 -17.25 6.46 10.88
N GLY A 151 -16.16 6.76 10.17
CA GLY A 151 -14.92 7.31 10.76
C GLY A 151 -15.02 8.78 11.16
N SER A 152 -15.90 9.56 10.50
CA SER A 152 -16.13 10.98 10.79
C SER A 152 -17.08 11.21 11.98
N ASP A 153 -17.95 10.23 12.29
CA ASP A 153 -18.97 10.32 13.33
C ASP A 153 -18.50 9.90 14.75
N GLY A 154 -17.18 9.70 14.95
CA GLY A 154 -16.60 9.46 16.28
C GLY A 154 -17.07 8.19 17.00
N THR A 155 -17.78 7.28 16.32
CA THR A 155 -18.47 6.14 16.95
C THR A 155 -17.56 4.94 17.21
N LEU A 156 -16.26 5.02 16.91
CA LEU A 156 -15.30 3.92 17.10
C LEU A 156 -14.05 4.31 17.93
N ILE A 157 -14.15 5.36 18.75
CA ILE A 157 -13.19 5.58 19.84
C ILE A 157 -13.81 5.09 21.16
N GLN A 158 -14.08 3.79 21.28
CA GLN A 158 -14.22 3.10 22.56
C GLN A 158 -13.69 1.67 22.48
#